data_AF-A0AAN7HA69-F1
#
_entry.id   AF-A0AAN7HA69-F1
#
_cell.length_a   1.000
_cell.length_b   1.000
_cell.length_c   1.000
_cell.angle_alpha   90.00
_cell.angle_beta   90.00
_cell.angle_gamma   90.00
#
_symmetry.space_group_name_H-M   'P 1'
#
loop_
_entity.id
_entity.type
_entity.pdbx_description
1 polymer ?
#
loop_
_entity_poly.entity_id
_entity_poly.type
_entity_poly.pdbx_seq_one_letter_code
_entity_poly.pdbx_strand_id
1 'polypeptide(L)'
;GWDQNAVERAARNHAAKEAQADKAKAEAREADRASRHERYLAETKKPKFGPSAASPVGRYTIDSEEIGSNWPDLARDMTLAIRATPTAGIYQADFDFGVIEGIMMLSYDERILDRLVARAARQECDSTSDVSEDDDDDSGIVGDDDDDDDDDSQNESSDENLAAGSKRKATASKGKATSGRYPKKAKVASAGQPEKSFVRLRLRDSGTGQIHYMVEKGTIKFNGPNLGSFTGEVDISGIGKGVIFEGQKISAVPPKTRDSWENYSEAAYDRARVGRWQ
;
A
#
# COMPACT_ATOMS: atom_id res chain seq x y z
N GLY A 1 -31.22 -53.70 -18.13
CA GLY A 1 -31.22 -52.55 -17.21
C GLY A 1 -29.85 -52.42 -16.60
N TRP A 2 -29.41 -51.21 -16.28
CA TRP A 2 -28.13 -50.97 -15.60
C TRP A 2 -28.26 -51.36 -14.12
N ASP A 3 -27.23 -51.98 -13.52
CA ASP A 3 -27.21 -52.30 -12.09
C ASP A 3 -26.98 -51.03 -11.26
N GLN A 4 -28.00 -50.62 -10.54
CA GLN A 4 -28.01 -49.40 -9.74
C GLN A 4 -26.90 -49.40 -8.66
N ASN A 5 -26.61 -50.55 -8.05
CA ASN A 5 -25.54 -50.66 -7.05
C ASN A 5 -24.15 -50.48 -7.67
N ALA A 6 -23.97 -50.95 -8.90
CA ALA A 6 -22.72 -50.77 -9.64
C ALA A 6 -22.50 -49.29 -10.01
N VAL A 7 -23.57 -48.59 -10.42
CA VAL A 7 -23.51 -47.16 -10.76
C VAL A 7 -23.20 -46.30 -9.52
N GLU A 8 -23.87 -46.53 -8.40
CA GLU A 8 -23.62 -45.78 -7.16
C GLU A 8 -22.20 -45.98 -6.63
N ARG A 9 -21.66 -47.21 -6.69
CA ARG A 9 -20.28 -47.49 -6.29
C ARG A 9 -19.28 -46.79 -7.20
N ALA A 10 -19.52 -46.79 -8.51
CA ALA A 10 -18.67 -46.09 -9.47
C ALA A 10 -18.66 -44.57 -9.22
N ALA A 11 -19.84 -43.97 -8.97
CA ALA A 11 -19.97 -42.55 -8.66
C ALA A 11 -19.23 -42.17 -7.37
N ARG A 12 -19.38 -42.94 -6.29
CA ARG A 12 -18.67 -42.70 -5.02
C ARG A 12 -17.16 -42.84 -5.17
N ASN A 13 -16.70 -43.85 -5.89
CA ASN A 13 -15.26 -44.03 -6.14
C ASN A 13 -14.67 -42.90 -6.97
N HIS A 14 -15.42 -42.37 -7.95
CA HIS A 14 -14.99 -41.20 -8.71
C HIS A 14 -14.85 -39.97 -7.82
N ALA A 15 -15.90 -39.64 -7.06
CA ALA A 15 -15.88 -38.49 -6.16
C ALA A 15 -14.76 -38.59 -5.10
N ALA A 16 -14.55 -39.77 -4.52
CA ALA A 16 -13.47 -40.00 -3.56
C ALA A 16 -12.08 -39.84 -4.18
N LYS A 17 -11.89 -40.34 -5.41
CA LYS A 17 -10.61 -40.22 -6.13
C LYS A 17 -10.32 -38.77 -6.50
N GLU A 18 -11.32 -38.02 -6.93
CA GLU A 18 -11.23 -36.59 -7.24
C GLU A 18 -10.86 -35.78 -5.98
N ALA A 19 -11.57 -36.00 -4.88
CA ALA A 19 -11.26 -35.35 -3.60
C ALA A 19 -9.83 -35.66 -3.09
N GLN A 20 -9.35 -36.90 -3.28
CA GLN A 20 -7.99 -37.28 -2.93
C GLN A 20 -6.94 -36.60 -3.83
N ALA A 21 -7.23 -36.48 -5.13
CA ALA A 21 -6.36 -35.79 -6.07
C ALA A 21 -6.27 -34.29 -5.76
N ASP A 22 -7.40 -33.65 -5.44
CA ASP A 22 -7.44 -32.24 -5.04
C ASP A 22 -6.69 -31.99 -3.74
N LYS A 23 -6.87 -32.87 -2.74
CA LYS A 23 -6.11 -32.80 -1.49
C LYS A 23 -4.60 -32.94 -1.74
N ALA A 24 -4.18 -33.94 -2.53
CA ALA A 24 -2.76 -34.13 -2.84
C ALA A 24 -2.17 -32.93 -3.59
N LYS A 25 -2.94 -32.33 -4.51
CA LYS A 25 -2.54 -31.12 -5.23
C LYS A 25 -2.43 -29.92 -4.28
N ALA A 26 -3.32 -29.81 -3.30
CA ALA A 26 -3.27 -28.76 -2.30
C ALA A 26 -2.05 -28.88 -1.37
N GLU A 27 -1.77 -30.09 -0.88
CA GLU A 27 -0.60 -30.38 -0.05
C GLU A 27 0.72 -30.13 -0.81
N ALA A 28 0.80 -30.55 -2.08
CA ALA A 28 1.98 -30.31 -2.91
C ALA A 28 2.24 -28.82 -3.14
N ARG A 29 1.18 -28.01 -3.34
CA ARG A 29 1.29 -26.57 -3.48
C ARG A 29 1.78 -25.91 -2.19
N GLU A 30 1.23 -26.31 -1.05
CA GLU A 30 1.63 -25.76 0.25
C GLU A 30 3.09 -26.11 0.57
N ALA A 31 3.50 -27.34 0.27
CA ALA A 31 4.90 -27.74 0.39
C ALA A 31 5.84 -26.92 -0.50
N ASP A 32 5.44 -26.61 -1.75
CA ASP A 32 6.23 -25.74 -2.63
C ASP A 32 6.31 -24.29 -2.11
N ARG A 33 5.20 -23.73 -1.62
CA ARG A 33 5.18 -22.39 -1.02
C ARG A 33 6.08 -22.30 0.21
N ALA A 34 5.95 -23.26 1.12
CA ALA A 34 6.79 -23.37 2.31
C ALA A 34 8.27 -23.51 1.94
N SER A 35 8.60 -24.33 0.94
CA SER A 35 9.97 -24.50 0.44
C SER A 35 10.53 -23.20 -0.13
N ARG A 36 9.74 -22.43 -0.89
CA ARG A 36 10.15 -21.12 -1.41
C ARG A 36 10.42 -20.12 -0.30
N HIS A 37 9.56 -20.07 0.73
CA HIS A 37 9.75 -19.19 1.88
C HIS A 37 10.97 -19.59 2.71
N GLU A 38 11.16 -20.88 2.97
CA GLU A 38 12.34 -21.39 3.68
C GLU A 38 13.64 -21.09 2.93
N ARG A 39 13.63 -21.27 1.60
CA ARG A 39 14.77 -20.90 0.74
C ARG A 39 15.09 -19.41 0.85
N TYR A 40 14.08 -18.54 0.85
CA TYR A 40 14.25 -17.11 1.05
C TYR A 40 14.88 -16.81 2.42
N LEU A 41 14.34 -17.37 3.50
CA LEU A 41 14.88 -17.19 4.84
C LEU A 41 16.33 -17.69 4.95
N ALA A 42 16.67 -18.81 4.33
CA ALA A 42 18.04 -19.33 4.29
C ALA A 42 18.99 -18.39 3.53
N GLU A 43 18.53 -17.76 2.45
CA GLU A 43 19.32 -16.81 1.68
C GLU A 43 19.61 -15.51 2.45
N THR A 44 18.64 -15.00 3.21
CA THR A 44 18.82 -13.80 4.04
C THR A 44 19.85 -13.97 5.16
N LYS A 45 20.18 -15.20 5.54
CA LYS A 45 21.20 -15.52 6.57
C LYS A 45 22.62 -15.60 6.01
N LYS A 46 22.81 -15.57 4.68
CA LYS A 46 24.13 -15.76 4.06
C LYS A 46 24.99 -14.49 4.18
N PRO A 47 26.27 -14.59 4.58
CA PRO A 47 27.13 -13.45 4.88
C PRO A 47 27.47 -12.54 3.67
N LYS A 48 27.25 -13.01 2.43
CA LYS A 48 27.42 -12.20 1.21
C LYS A 48 26.40 -11.07 1.11
N PHE A 49 25.23 -11.26 1.71
CA PHE A 49 24.25 -10.21 1.92
C PHE A 49 24.40 -9.85 3.40
N GLY A 50 25.23 -8.85 3.71
CA GLY A 50 25.22 -8.24 5.05
C GLY A 50 23.78 -7.93 5.47
N PRO A 51 23.45 -7.76 6.77
CA PRO A 51 22.07 -7.75 7.26
C PRO A 51 21.20 -6.92 6.31
N SER A 52 20.39 -7.62 5.50
CA SER A 52 19.55 -6.95 4.51
C SER A 52 18.73 -5.97 5.31
N ALA A 53 18.90 -4.67 5.07
CA ALA A 53 18.11 -3.65 5.75
C ALA A 53 16.66 -4.09 5.61
N ALA A 54 16.02 -4.33 6.75
CA ALA A 54 14.71 -4.96 6.81
C ALA A 54 13.74 -4.11 5.98
N SER A 55 13.30 -4.68 4.87
CA SER A 55 12.60 -3.97 3.80
C SER A 55 11.36 -4.75 3.37
N PRO A 56 10.21 -4.08 3.24
CA PRO A 56 8.99 -4.72 2.77
C PRO A 56 9.06 -5.06 1.26
N VAL A 57 10.06 -4.55 0.53
CA VAL A 57 10.22 -4.80 -0.91
C VAL A 57 10.48 -6.28 -1.19
N GLY A 58 9.72 -6.84 -2.13
CA GLY A 58 9.85 -8.23 -2.55
C GLY A 58 8.56 -8.83 -3.09
N ARG A 59 8.58 -10.15 -3.27
CA ARG A 59 7.42 -10.94 -3.71
C ARG A 59 6.93 -11.81 -2.56
N TYR A 60 5.61 -11.90 -2.41
CA TYR A 60 4.93 -12.63 -1.37
C TYR A 60 3.90 -13.58 -1.99
N THR A 61 3.74 -14.74 -1.35
CA THR A 61 2.53 -15.56 -1.49
C THR A 61 1.52 -15.11 -0.45
N ILE A 62 0.24 -15.11 -0.81
CA ILE A 62 -0.83 -14.59 0.03
C ILE A 62 -1.79 -15.72 0.39
N ASP A 63 -2.32 -15.68 1.60
CA ASP A 63 -3.39 -16.54 2.10
C ASP A 63 -4.51 -15.69 2.69
N SER A 64 -5.76 -16.05 2.44
CA SER A 64 -6.92 -15.41 3.03
C SER A 64 -8.01 -16.45 3.17
N GLU A 65 -8.48 -16.65 4.40
CA GLU A 65 -9.54 -17.62 4.69
C GLU A 65 -10.87 -17.22 4.05
N GLU A 66 -11.19 -15.92 4.09
CA GLU A 66 -12.43 -15.38 3.52
C GLU A 66 -12.49 -15.56 2.01
N ILE A 67 -11.41 -15.19 1.30
CA ILE A 67 -11.34 -15.36 -0.16
C ILE A 67 -11.24 -16.84 -0.53
N GLY A 68 -10.43 -17.61 0.21
CA GLY A 68 -10.22 -19.04 -0.03
C GLY A 68 -11.48 -19.89 0.17
N SER A 69 -12.33 -19.53 1.14
CA SER A 69 -13.57 -20.25 1.41
C SER A 69 -14.65 -19.97 0.38
N ASN A 70 -14.74 -18.73 -0.09
CA ASN A 70 -15.76 -18.31 -1.05
C ASN A 70 -15.37 -18.65 -2.51
N TRP A 71 -14.07 -18.66 -2.83
CA TRP A 71 -13.55 -18.92 -4.19
C TRP A 71 -12.34 -19.86 -4.18
N PRO A 72 -12.52 -21.13 -3.77
CA PRO A 72 -11.41 -22.08 -3.57
C PRO A 72 -10.61 -22.40 -4.84
N ASP A 73 -11.18 -22.19 -6.02
CA ASP A 73 -10.50 -22.41 -7.29
C ASP A 73 -9.66 -21.22 -7.76
N LEU A 74 -10.12 -20.00 -7.44
CA LEU A 74 -9.47 -18.75 -7.86
C LEU A 74 -8.44 -18.28 -6.83
N ALA A 75 -8.65 -18.57 -5.54
CA ALA A 75 -7.77 -18.17 -4.44
C ALA A 75 -6.48 -19.01 -4.29
N ARG A 76 -6.17 -19.90 -5.24
CA ARG A 76 -5.10 -20.91 -5.09
C ARG A 76 -3.69 -20.32 -5.14
N ASP A 77 -3.49 -19.27 -5.93
CA ASP A 77 -2.18 -18.70 -6.25
C ASP A 77 -2.15 -17.18 -6.02
N MET A 78 -2.66 -16.73 -4.88
CA MET A 78 -2.68 -15.31 -4.54
C MET A 78 -1.27 -14.77 -4.28
N THR A 79 -0.99 -13.58 -4.80
CA THR A 79 0.33 -12.95 -4.72
C THR A 79 0.28 -11.46 -4.44
N LEU A 80 1.38 -10.96 -3.86
CA LEU A 80 1.63 -9.54 -3.66
C LEU A 80 3.09 -9.24 -4.02
N ALA A 81 3.32 -8.17 -4.78
CA ALA A 81 4.66 -7.72 -5.16
C ALA A 81 4.86 -6.27 -4.71
N ILE A 82 5.64 -6.06 -3.65
CA ILE A 82 5.92 -4.74 -3.08
C ILE A 82 7.21 -4.16 -3.67
N ARG A 83 7.16 -2.90 -4.09
CA ARG A 83 8.26 -2.12 -4.67
C ARG A 83 8.42 -0.80 -3.94
N ALA A 84 9.67 -0.34 -3.82
CA ALA A 84 9.94 1.03 -3.38
C ALA A 84 9.59 2.00 -4.52
N THR A 85 9.00 3.13 -4.15
CA THR A 85 8.78 4.25 -5.07
C THR A 85 9.96 5.23 -4.98
N PRO A 86 10.07 6.22 -5.89
CA PRO A 86 11.04 7.31 -5.75
C PRO A 86 10.84 8.14 -4.47
N THR A 87 9.62 8.13 -3.90
CA THR A 87 9.32 8.81 -2.65
C THR A 87 9.66 7.92 -1.46
N ALA A 88 10.63 8.36 -0.64
CA ALA A 88 11.05 7.61 0.54
C ALA A 88 9.89 7.35 1.50
N GLY A 89 9.79 6.11 1.99
CA GLY A 89 8.71 5.69 2.90
C GLY A 89 7.37 5.42 2.22
N ILE A 90 7.29 5.50 0.90
CA ILE A 90 6.13 5.10 0.10
C ILE A 90 6.49 3.89 -0.77
N TYR A 91 5.62 2.89 -0.73
CA TYR A 91 5.75 1.68 -1.52
C TYR A 91 4.50 1.51 -2.38
N GLN A 92 4.69 0.91 -3.56
CA GLN A 92 3.60 0.44 -4.40
C GLN A 92 3.62 -1.09 -4.36
N ALA A 93 2.48 -1.72 -4.22
CA ALA A 93 2.34 -3.14 -4.39
C ALA A 93 1.30 -3.48 -5.45
N ASP A 94 1.65 -4.43 -6.33
CA ASP A 94 0.66 -5.05 -7.20
C ASP A 94 0.18 -6.32 -6.50
N PHE A 95 -1.12 -6.49 -6.39
CA PHE A 95 -1.73 -7.67 -5.80
C PHE A 95 -2.62 -8.39 -6.79
N ASP A 96 -2.68 -9.70 -6.63
CA ASP A 96 -3.55 -10.61 -7.35
C ASP A 96 -4.07 -11.61 -6.32
N PHE A 97 -5.32 -11.46 -5.90
CA PHE A 97 -5.99 -12.36 -4.97
C PHE A 97 -6.93 -13.33 -5.71
N GLY A 98 -6.70 -13.53 -7.02
CA GLY A 98 -7.46 -14.42 -7.87
C GLY A 98 -8.77 -13.80 -8.36
N VAL A 99 -9.69 -13.52 -7.44
CA VAL A 99 -10.99 -12.90 -7.77
C VAL A 99 -10.92 -11.39 -7.98
N ILE A 100 -9.88 -10.78 -7.42
CA ILE A 100 -9.60 -9.35 -7.53
C ILE A 100 -8.11 -9.16 -7.72
N GLU A 101 -7.77 -8.10 -8.43
CA GLU A 101 -6.39 -7.65 -8.61
C GLU A 101 -6.34 -6.13 -8.54
N GLY A 102 -5.16 -5.57 -8.28
CA GLY A 102 -5.06 -4.12 -8.18
C GLY A 102 -3.73 -3.60 -7.72
N ILE A 103 -3.76 -2.32 -7.33
CA ILE A 103 -2.60 -1.60 -6.80
C ILE A 103 -2.89 -1.14 -5.37
N MET A 104 -1.92 -1.39 -4.49
CA MET A 104 -1.88 -0.86 -3.13
C MET A 104 -0.74 0.15 -3.00
N MET A 105 -1.01 1.27 -2.35
CA MET A 105 0.00 2.20 -1.88
C MET A 105 0.18 2.00 -0.38
N LEU A 106 1.42 1.86 0.07
CA LEU A 106 1.77 1.59 1.46
C LEU A 106 2.69 2.68 2.01
N SER A 107 2.44 3.09 3.25
CA SER A 107 3.38 3.92 4.01
C SER A 107 3.26 3.64 5.50
N TYR A 108 4.36 3.87 6.23
CA TYR A 108 4.34 3.87 7.69
C TYR A 108 3.75 5.18 8.27
N ASP A 109 3.63 6.22 7.45
CA ASP A 109 2.99 7.49 7.82
C ASP A 109 1.70 7.66 7.01
N GLU A 110 0.56 7.53 7.69
CA GLU A 110 -0.76 7.69 7.09
C GLU A 110 -0.95 9.06 6.43
N ARG A 111 -0.38 10.13 7.01
CA ARG A 111 -0.54 11.49 6.49
C ARG A 111 0.22 11.70 5.18
N ILE A 112 1.34 11.00 5.00
CA ILE A 112 2.05 11.01 3.71
C ILE A 112 1.21 10.28 2.67
N LEU A 113 0.65 9.13 3.05
CA LEU A 113 -0.17 8.31 2.17
C LEU A 113 -1.46 9.03 1.72
N ASP A 114 -2.17 9.67 2.65
CA ASP A 114 -3.38 10.42 2.34
C ASP A 114 -3.10 11.63 1.45
N ARG A 115 -1.99 12.35 1.69
CA ARG A 115 -1.57 13.45 0.80
C ARG A 115 -1.23 12.97 -0.61
N LEU A 116 -0.59 11.80 -0.73
CA LEU A 116 -0.26 11.20 -2.02
C LEU A 116 -1.54 10.87 -2.81
N VAL A 117 -2.48 10.18 -2.17
CA VAL A 117 -3.75 9.80 -2.80
C VAL A 117 -4.59 11.02 -3.15
N ALA A 118 -4.70 11.99 -2.25
CA ALA A 118 -5.45 13.23 -2.51
C ALA A 118 -4.84 14.02 -3.67
N ARG A 119 -3.51 14.04 -3.80
CA ARG A 119 -2.83 14.66 -4.94
C ARG A 119 -3.15 13.94 -6.25
N ALA A 120 -3.12 12.61 -6.26
CA ALA A 120 -3.47 11.82 -7.44
C ALA A 120 -4.91 12.10 -7.87
N ALA A 121 -5.86 12.14 -6.93
CA ALA A 121 -7.26 12.45 -7.23
C ALA A 121 -7.46 13.85 -7.84
N ARG A 122 -6.70 14.86 -7.38
CA ARG A 122 -6.75 16.22 -7.98
C ARG A 122 -6.17 16.28 -9.39
N GLN A 123 -5.17 15.46 -9.69
CA GLN A 123 -4.61 15.40 -11.04
C GLN A 123 -5.55 14.69 -12.02
N GLU A 124 -6.35 13.74 -11.51
CA GLU A 124 -7.39 13.06 -12.28
C GLU A 124 -8.51 14.04 -12.72
N CYS A 125 -8.94 14.97 -11.86
CA CYS A 125 -10.01 15.91 -12.23
C CYS A 125 -9.58 17.06 -13.16
N ASP A 126 -8.32 17.50 -13.07
CA ASP A 126 -7.77 18.56 -13.94
C ASP A 126 -7.55 18.06 -15.38
N SER A 127 -7.42 16.74 -15.57
CA SER A 127 -7.23 16.14 -16.90
C SER A 127 -8.54 15.91 -17.67
N THR A 128 -9.70 16.15 -17.06
CA THR A 128 -11.03 15.96 -17.68
C THR A 128 -11.73 17.27 -18.05
N SER A 129 -11.11 18.42 -17.81
CA SER A 129 -11.70 19.74 -18.08
C SER A 129 -11.37 20.31 -19.47
N ASP A 130 -10.82 19.52 -20.39
CA ASP A 130 -10.44 19.98 -21.72
C ASP A 130 -11.21 19.22 -22.82
N VAL A 131 -12.53 19.44 -22.87
CA VAL A 131 -13.35 19.33 -24.09
C VAL A 131 -14.65 20.14 -23.94
N SER A 132 -14.85 21.03 -24.92
CA SER A 132 -16.02 21.86 -25.29
C SER A 132 -16.27 23.17 -24.54
N GLU A 133 -15.58 24.24 -24.96
CA GLU A 133 -16.16 25.57 -25.08
C GLU A 133 -15.81 26.13 -26.47
N ASP A 134 -16.51 25.64 -27.49
CA ASP A 134 -16.75 26.38 -28.72
C ASP A 134 -18.24 26.77 -28.71
N ASP A 135 -18.47 28.05 -28.99
CA ASP A 135 -19.72 28.76 -29.33
C ASP A 135 -20.68 29.21 -28.20
N ASP A 136 -20.54 30.52 -27.90
CA ASP A 136 -21.58 31.56 -27.82
C ASP A 136 -22.78 31.36 -26.87
N ASP A 137 -22.77 32.04 -25.71
CA ASP A 137 -23.91 32.89 -25.35
C ASP A 137 -23.50 34.05 -24.42
N ASP A 138 -23.71 35.26 -24.93
CA ASP A 138 -23.60 36.55 -24.28
C ASP A 138 -24.81 36.76 -23.38
N SER A 139 -24.62 36.74 -22.07
CA SER A 139 -25.55 37.39 -21.16
C SER A 139 -24.82 38.05 -20.01
N GLY A 140 -24.48 39.32 -20.20
CA GLY A 140 -24.15 40.22 -19.11
C GLY A 140 -25.30 40.31 -18.10
N ILE A 141 -24.99 40.13 -16.82
CA ILE A 141 -25.78 40.69 -15.74
C ILE A 141 -24.84 41.28 -14.69
N VAL A 142 -25.05 42.57 -14.46
CA VAL A 142 -24.40 43.46 -13.50
C VAL A 142 -25.26 43.55 -12.24
N GLY A 143 -24.60 43.78 -11.10
CA GLY A 143 -25.19 44.07 -9.78
C GLY A 143 -24.28 43.48 -8.71
N ASP A 144 -23.28 44.18 -8.14
CA ASP A 144 -23.35 45.43 -7.35
C ASP A 144 -24.27 45.28 -6.14
N ASP A 145 -23.67 45.06 -4.95
CA ASP A 145 -24.00 45.82 -3.74
C ASP A 145 -23.00 45.49 -2.62
N ASP A 146 -22.40 46.57 -2.11
CA ASP A 146 -21.51 46.70 -0.97
C ASP A 146 -22.18 46.33 0.36
N ASP A 147 -21.39 45.95 1.37
CA ASP A 147 -21.49 46.57 2.70
C ASP A 147 -20.27 46.21 3.56
N ASP A 148 -19.53 47.27 3.90
CA ASP A 148 -18.49 47.37 4.92
C ASP A 148 -19.05 47.11 6.33
N ASP A 149 -18.23 46.58 7.24
CA ASP A 149 -18.21 47.10 8.61
C ASP A 149 -16.90 46.71 9.32
N ASP A 150 -16.12 47.75 9.62
CA ASP A 150 -14.98 47.79 10.55
C ASP A 150 -15.45 47.53 12.00
N ASP A 151 -14.68 46.76 12.78
CA ASP A 151 -14.53 47.06 14.21
C ASP A 151 -13.11 46.74 14.69
N ASP A 152 -12.38 47.83 14.86
CA ASP A 152 -11.03 47.93 15.39
C ASP A 152 -11.16 48.47 16.82
N SER A 153 -10.88 47.64 17.83
CA SER A 153 -10.67 48.13 19.20
C SER A 153 -9.44 47.52 19.85
N GLN A 154 -8.35 48.25 19.70
CA GLN A 154 -7.20 48.23 20.59
C GLN A 154 -7.64 48.61 22.01
N ASN A 155 -7.06 47.95 23.02
CA ASN A 155 -6.66 48.70 24.21
C ASN A 155 -5.40 48.11 24.84
N GLU A 156 -4.58 49.07 25.24
CA GLU A 156 -3.18 49.01 25.63
C GLU A 156 -3.02 48.90 27.15
N SER A 157 -1.86 48.42 27.57
CA SER A 157 -0.99 49.08 28.58
C SER A 157 0.16 48.10 28.88
N SER A 158 1.39 48.46 29.22
CA SER A 158 2.21 49.67 29.19
C SER A 158 3.54 49.25 29.83
N ASP A 159 4.56 50.09 29.68
CA ASP A 159 5.76 50.20 30.52
C ASP A 159 6.93 49.26 30.20
N GLU A 160 7.84 49.66 29.30
CA GLU A 160 8.92 50.65 29.51
C GLU A 160 10.06 50.14 30.40
N ASN A 161 11.24 49.90 29.82
CA ASN A 161 12.48 50.66 30.13
C ASN A 161 13.72 50.15 29.36
N LEU A 162 14.12 50.97 28.38
CA LEU A 162 15.46 51.51 28.12
C LEU A 162 16.72 50.80 28.72
N ALA A 163 17.70 50.46 27.87
CA ALA A 163 18.96 51.22 27.73
C ALA A 163 20.15 50.42 27.16
N ALA A 164 20.65 50.94 26.04
CA ALA A 164 22.03 50.99 25.51
C ALA A 164 23.22 50.27 26.19
N GLY A 165 24.04 49.61 25.34
CA GLY A 165 25.40 50.12 25.05
C GLY A 165 26.65 49.43 25.63
N SER A 166 27.42 48.79 24.72
CA SER A 166 28.88 48.97 24.50
C SER A 166 29.97 48.39 25.44
N LYS A 167 30.88 47.62 24.80
CA LYS A 167 32.36 47.50 24.95
C LYS A 167 33.02 46.30 25.70
N ARG A 168 33.66 45.45 24.86
CA ARG A 168 35.10 45.07 24.76
C ARG A 168 35.81 44.24 25.88
N LYS A 169 36.29 43.06 25.42
CA LYS A 169 37.71 42.59 25.30
C LYS A 169 38.43 41.92 26.51
N ALA A 170 38.72 40.61 26.30
CA ALA A 170 39.95 39.79 26.55
C ALA A 170 40.54 39.75 27.98
N THR A 171 41.25 38.71 28.48
CA THR A 171 42.31 37.82 27.97
C THR A 171 42.43 36.60 28.92
N ALA A 172 42.45 35.34 28.46
CA ALA A 172 43.62 34.49 28.14
C ALA A 172 44.48 33.94 29.32
N SER A 173 44.53 32.61 29.45
CA SER A 173 45.75 31.79 29.65
C SER A 173 45.41 30.30 29.38
N LYS A 174 45.78 29.74 28.22
CA LYS A 174 46.95 28.84 27.99
C LYS A 174 47.16 27.84 29.14
N GLY A 175 47.11 26.52 28.99
CA GLY A 175 46.98 25.62 27.83
C GLY A 175 47.76 24.33 28.11
N LYS A 176 47.24 23.16 27.73
CA LYS A 176 48.06 22.03 27.21
C LYS A 176 47.14 21.02 26.50
N ALA A 177 47.30 20.95 25.18
CA ALA A 177 46.66 19.96 24.33
C ALA A 177 47.39 18.62 24.43
N THR A 178 46.65 17.52 24.54
CA THR A 178 46.95 16.26 23.87
C THR A 178 45.67 15.47 23.57
N SER A 179 45.58 15.00 22.32
CA SER A 179 44.74 13.91 21.83
C SER A 179 43.25 14.19 21.57
N GLY A 180 42.93 14.31 20.27
CA GLY A 180 41.59 14.52 19.76
C GLY A 180 40.61 13.39 20.12
N ARG A 181 39.45 13.80 20.62
CA ARG A 181 38.22 13.02 20.56
C ARG A 181 37.22 13.82 19.74
N TYR A 182 36.97 13.34 18.52
CA TYR A 182 35.77 13.71 17.77
C TYR A 182 34.55 13.59 18.70
N PRO A 183 33.58 14.53 18.62
CA PRO A 183 32.33 14.39 19.37
C PRO A 183 31.70 13.06 18.96
N LYS A 184 31.56 12.14 19.92
CA LYS A 184 30.85 10.88 19.72
C LYS A 184 29.48 11.23 19.14
N LYS A 185 29.23 10.82 17.90
CA LYS A 185 27.92 10.86 17.27
C LYS A 185 26.92 10.32 18.29
N ALA A 186 25.91 11.13 18.59
CA ALA A 186 24.77 10.68 19.36
C ALA A 186 24.32 9.34 18.78
N LYS A 187 24.23 8.32 19.63
CA LYS A 187 23.68 7.03 19.27
C LYS A 187 22.26 7.32 18.79
N VAL A 188 22.05 7.29 17.48
CA VAL A 188 20.71 7.23 16.89
C VAL A 188 20.07 6.05 17.59
N ALA A 189 19.11 6.35 18.46
CA ALA A 189 18.24 5.34 19.02
C ALA A 189 17.75 4.54 17.82
N SER A 190 17.94 3.22 17.84
CA SER A 190 17.32 2.34 16.85
C SER A 190 15.82 2.59 16.95
N ALA A 191 15.31 3.45 16.07
CA ALA A 191 13.88 3.66 15.91
C ALA A 191 13.34 2.27 15.60
N GLY A 192 12.55 1.72 16.53
CA GLY A 192 11.87 0.45 16.33
C GLY A 192 11.16 0.52 14.99
N GLN A 193 11.31 -0.51 14.17
CA GLN A 193 10.65 -0.53 12.88
C GLN A 193 9.14 -0.37 13.13
N PRO A 194 8.47 0.56 12.44
CA PRO A 194 7.04 0.75 12.60
C PRO A 194 6.33 -0.59 12.36
N GLU A 195 5.67 -1.10 13.41
CA GLU A 195 5.01 -2.41 13.38
C GLU A 195 3.88 -2.45 12.35
N LYS A 196 3.31 -1.28 12.02
CA LYS A 196 2.11 -1.13 11.21
C LYS A 196 2.34 -0.17 10.04
N SER A 197 1.98 -0.63 8.84
CA SER A 197 1.87 0.18 7.62
C SER A 197 0.40 0.45 7.31
N PHE A 198 0.11 1.64 6.83
CA PHE A 198 -1.19 2.02 6.28
C PHE A 198 -1.24 1.69 4.80
N VAL A 199 -2.43 1.31 4.33
CA VAL A 199 -2.70 0.91 2.96
C VAL A 199 -3.82 1.77 2.38
N ARG A 200 -3.65 2.13 1.12
CA ARG A 200 -4.71 2.64 0.23
C ARG A 200 -4.72 1.75 -1.01
N LEU A 201 -5.88 1.28 -1.43
CA LEU A 201 -5.96 0.41 -2.60
C LEU A 201 -7.05 0.83 -3.57
N ARG A 202 -6.84 0.46 -4.83
CA ARG A 202 -7.83 0.45 -5.90
C ARG A 202 -7.75 -0.90 -6.60
N LEU A 203 -8.88 -1.40 -7.07
CA LEU A 203 -8.97 -2.79 -7.51
C LEU A 203 -9.84 -2.97 -8.75
N ARG A 204 -9.70 -4.13 -9.38
CA ARG A 204 -10.54 -4.64 -10.44
C ARG A 204 -11.01 -6.03 -10.06
N ASP A 205 -12.29 -6.28 -10.25
CA ASP A 205 -12.86 -7.64 -10.20
C ASP A 205 -12.38 -8.42 -11.43
N SER A 206 -11.68 -9.53 -11.20
CA SER A 206 -11.09 -10.35 -12.24
C SER A 206 -12.13 -11.10 -13.09
N GLY A 207 -13.32 -11.38 -12.52
CA GLY A 207 -14.41 -12.09 -13.19
C GLY A 207 -15.26 -11.17 -14.06
N THR A 208 -15.55 -9.96 -13.58
CA THR A 208 -16.39 -8.99 -14.30
C THR A 208 -15.60 -7.95 -15.07
N GLY A 209 -14.31 -7.80 -14.77
CA GLY A 209 -13.44 -6.72 -15.25
C GLY A 209 -13.82 -5.34 -14.71
N GLN A 210 -14.72 -5.25 -13.73
CA GLN A 210 -15.20 -3.99 -13.18
C GLN A 210 -14.10 -3.32 -12.35
N ILE A 211 -13.78 -2.07 -12.65
CA ILE A 211 -12.84 -1.27 -11.87
C ILE A 211 -13.59 -0.62 -10.70
N HIS A 212 -13.05 -0.77 -9.51
CA HIS A 212 -13.47 -0.08 -8.30
C HIS A 212 -12.44 1.01 -8.00
N TYR A 213 -12.72 2.21 -8.50
CA TYR A 213 -11.80 3.35 -8.45
C TYR A 213 -11.82 4.12 -7.13
N MET A 214 -12.86 3.92 -6.32
CA MET A 214 -12.95 4.46 -4.97
C MET A 214 -11.82 3.88 -4.11
N VAL A 215 -11.13 4.76 -3.39
CA VAL A 215 -9.96 4.35 -2.62
C VAL A 215 -10.39 3.67 -1.33
N GLU A 216 -10.00 2.41 -1.19
CA GLU A 216 -10.26 1.64 0.02
C GLU A 216 -9.06 1.70 0.96
N LYS A 217 -9.32 1.44 2.24
CA LYS A 217 -8.33 1.58 3.31
C LYS A 217 -8.03 0.22 3.92
N GLY A 218 -6.84 0.14 4.48
CA GLY A 218 -6.44 -1.00 5.29
C GLY A 218 -5.08 -0.80 5.92
N THR A 219 -4.56 -1.87 6.49
CA THR A 219 -3.31 -1.86 7.22
C THR A 219 -2.56 -3.18 7.06
N ILE A 220 -1.24 -3.14 7.11
CA ILE A 220 -0.38 -4.32 7.09
C ILE A 220 0.55 -4.27 8.30
N LYS A 221 0.56 -5.34 9.10
CA LYS A 221 1.45 -5.53 10.24
C LYS A 221 2.52 -6.54 9.88
N PHE A 222 3.77 -6.10 9.76
CA PHE A 222 4.89 -6.99 9.47
C PHE A 222 5.34 -7.75 10.72
N ASN A 223 5.67 -9.02 10.52
CA ASN A 223 6.07 -9.93 11.57
C ASN A 223 7.59 -10.14 11.56
N GLY A 224 8.21 -9.98 12.72
CA GLY A 224 9.63 -10.23 12.94
C GLY A 224 10.58 -9.19 12.32
N PRO A 225 11.88 -9.28 12.65
CA PRO A 225 12.87 -8.25 12.30
C PRO A 225 13.25 -8.24 10.81
N ASN A 226 12.87 -9.26 10.05
CA ASN A 226 13.24 -9.40 8.64
C ASN A 226 12.11 -8.97 7.67
N LEU A 227 10.93 -8.61 8.19
CA LEU A 227 9.72 -8.32 7.40
C LEU A 227 9.41 -9.46 6.40
N GLY A 228 9.69 -10.70 6.82
CA GLY A 228 9.58 -11.89 5.97
C GLY A 228 8.15 -12.44 5.90
N SER A 229 7.28 -12.02 6.82
CA SER A 229 5.85 -12.29 6.79
C SER A 229 5.07 -11.11 7.36
N PHE A 230 3.76 -11.09 7.13
CA PHE A 230 2.88 -10.06 7.64
C PHE A 230 1.44 -10.55 7.73
N THR A 231 0.62 -9.82 8.49
CA THR A 231 -0.84 -9.92 8.48
C THR A 231 -1.42 -8.59 8.01
N GLY A 232 -2.27 -8.63 6.99
CA GLY A 232 -2.97 -7.48 6.42
C GLY A 232 -4.46 -7.55 6.72
N GLU A 233 -5.07 -6.37 6.79
CA GLU A 233 -6.51 -6.18 6.96
C GLU A 233 -6.92 -5.01 6.05
N VAL A 234 -7.80 -5.27 5.09
CA VAL A 234 -8.24 -4.26 4.11
C VAL A 234 -9.75 -4.33 3.92
N ASP A 235 -10.37 -3.19 3.63
CA ASP A 235 -11.71 -3.17 3.06
C ASP A 235 -11.61 -3.47 1.56
N ILE A 236 -12.50 -4.34 1.08
CA ILE A 236 -12.51 -4.81 -0.30
C ILE A 236 -13.93 -4.76 -0.88
N SER A 237 -14.13 -3.88 -1.85
CA SER A 237 -15.38 -3.77 -2.59
C SER A 237 -15.74 -5.09 -3.26
N GLY A 238 -16.96 -5.58 -3.01
CA GLY A 238 -17.45 -6.85 -3.54
C GLY A 238 -17.12 -8.09 -2.70
N ILE A 239 -16.23 -8.00 -1.71
CA ILE A 239 -15.93 -9.09 -0.78
C ILE A 239 -16.46 -8.77 0.62
N GLY A 240 -15.99 -7.68 1.23
CA GLY A 240 -16.30 -7.40 2.63
C GLY A 240 -15.45 -6.28 3.24
N LYS A 241 -15.71 -6.00 4.51
CA LYS A 241 -14.91 -5.08 5.32
C LYS A 241 -13.98 -5.86 6.23
N GLY A 242 -12.78 -5.34 6.47
CA GLY A 242 -11.81 -5.98 7.36
C GLY A 242 -11.36 -7.36 6.88
N VAL A 243 -11.23 -7.56 5.56
CA VAL A 243 -10.76 -8.81 4.98
C VAL A 243 -9.32 -9.06 5.41
N ILE A 244 -9.10 -10.18 6.10
CA ILE A 244 -7.78 -10.56 6.63
C ILE A 244 -7.04 -11.40 5.60
N PHE A 245 -5.75 -11.11 5.44
CA PHE A 245 -4.84 -11.89 4.61
C PHE A 245 -3.44 -11.97 5.23
N GLU A 246 -2.74 -13.06 5.00
CA GLU A 246 -1.39 -13.29 5.45
C GLU A 246 -0.44 -13.35 4.27
N GLY A 247 0.76 -12.79 4.44
CA GLY A 247 1.79 -12.79 3.41
C GLY A 247 3.07 -13.44 3.87
N GLN A 248 3.65 -14.28 3.01
CA GLN A 248 4.96 -14.89 3.21
C GLN A 248 5.90 -14.52 2.07
N LYS A 249 7.07 -13.96 2.41
CA LYS A 249 8.03 -13.47 1.43
C LYS A 249 8.81 -14.62 0.82
N ILE A 250 8.82 -14.67 -0.51
CA ILE A 250 9.50 -15.73 -1.30
C ILE A 250 10.66 -15.19 -2.13
N SER A 251 10.80 -13.86 -2.26
CA SER A 251 11.90 -13.22 -2.98
C SER A 251 12.10 -11.79 -2.48
N ALA A 252 13.34 -11.33 -2.39
CA ALA A 252 13.67 -9.91 -2.16
C ALA A 252 13.49 -9.05 -3.42
N VAL A 253 13.48 -9.67 -4.60
CA VAL A 253 13.36 -8.99 -5.89
C VAL A 253 11.91 -9.11 -6.37
N PRO A 254 11.15 -8.00 -6.41
CA PRO A 254 9.82 -8.02 -6.99
C PRO A 254 9.91 -8.16 -8.52
N PRO A 255 8.88 -8.72 -9.19
CA PRO A 255 8.80 -8.73 -10.64
C PRO A 255 8.72 -7.29 -11.21
N LYS A 256 8.69 -7.15 -12.54
CA LYS A 256 8.30 -5.88 -13.16
C LYS A 256 6.84 -5.58 -12.78
N THR A 257 6.53 -4.30 -12.62
CA THR A 257 5.18 -3.82 -12.38
C THR A 257 4.27 -4.20 -13.53
N ARG A 258 3.08 -4.71 -13.23
CA ARG A 258 2.06 -5.03 -14.24
C ARG A 258 1.19 -3.80 -14.55
N ASP A 259 0.88 -3.02 -13.52
CA ASP A 259 -0.05 -1.89 -13.60
C ASP A 259 0.38 -0.68 -12.76
N SER A 260 -0.21 0.48 -13.04
CA SER A 260 -0.05 1.69 -12.24
C SER A 260 -1.33 2.02 -11.47
N TRP A 261 -1.21 2.86 -10.44
CA TRP A 261 -2.36 3.39 -9.68
C TRP A 261 -3.43 4.03 -10.59
N GLU A 262 -2.99 4.67 -11.67
CA GLU A 262 -3.84 5.37 -12.64
C GLU A 262 -4.67 4.41 -13.51
N ASN A 263 -4.23 3.15 -13.68
CA ASN A 263 -4.98 2.11 -14.41
C ASN A 263 -6.28 1.72 -13.70
N TYR A 264 -6.46 2.14 -12.44
CA TYR A 264 -7.64 1.91 -11.62
C TYR A 264 -8.36 3.21 -11.25
N SER A 265 -8.10 4.31 -11.97
CA SER A 265 -8.77 5.61 -11.78
C SER A 265 -10.23 5.62 -12.26
N GLU A 266 -10.97 6.68 -11.93
CA GLU A 266 -12.33 6.90 -12.45
C GLU A 266 -12.33 7.01 -13.99
N ALA A 267 -11.36 7.72 -14.56
CA ALA A 267 -11.17 7.79 -16.01
C ALA A 267 -10.88 6.41 -16.64
N ALA A 268 -10.18 5.51 -15.93
CA ALA A 268 -10.00 4.13 -16.38
C ALA A 268 -11.30 3.33 -16.29
N TYR A 269 -12.07 3.51 -15.21
CA TYR A 269 -13.40 2.93 -15.06
C TYR A 269 -14.33 3.36 -16.19
N ASP A 270 -14.42 4.66 -16.51
CA ASP A 270 -15.30 5.15 -17.57
C ASP A 270 -14.89 4.64 -18.95
N ARG A 271 -13.59 4.63 -19.27
CA ARG A 271 -13.10 4.00 -20.51
C ARG A 271 -13.48 2.53 -20.59
N ALA A 272 -13.30 1.77 -19.50
CA ALA A 272 -13.66 0.36 -19.44
C ALA A 272 -15.18 0.13 -19.50
N ARG A 273 -15.98 1.07 -19.02
CA ARG A 273 -17.45 1.04 -19.06
C ARG A 273 -17.97 1.31 -20.48
N VAL A 274 -17.45 2.34 -21.15
CA VAL A 274 -17.84 2.69 -22.53
C VAL A 274 -17.42 1.61 -23.52
N GLY A 275 -16.20 1.07 -23.38
CA GLY A 275 -15.68 0.03 -24.26
C GLY A 275 -16.40 -1.32 -24.20
N ARG A 276 -17.33 -1.53 -23.25
CA ARG A 276 -18.16 -2.76 -23.19
C ARG A 276 -19.33 -2.75 -24.16
N TRP A 277 -19.69 -1.58 -24.69
CA TRP A 277 -20.88 -1.39 -25.53
C TRP A 277 -20.55 -1.06 -27.00
N GLN A 278 -19.27 -1.10 -27.36
CA GLN A 278 -18.79 -0.98 -28.75
C GLN A 278 -18.36 -2.35 -29.26
#